data_AF-A0A2S7ZAJ5-F1
#
_entry.id   AF-A0A2S7ZAJ5-F1
#
_cell.length_a   1.000
_cell.length_b   1.000
_cell.length_c   1.000
_cell.angle_alpha   90.00
_cell.angle_beta   90.00
_cell.angle_gamma   90.00
#
_symmetry.space_group_name_H-M   'P 1'
#
loop_
_entity.id
_entity.type
_entity.pdbx_description
1 polymer ?
#
loop_
_entity_poly.entity_id
_entity_poly.type
_entity_poly.pdbx_seq_one_letter_code
_entity_poly.pdbx_strand_id
1 'polypeptide(L)'
;MEKKLDLSKSVYDLVKAYPEVADIMKELGFSEITNKIMLNSVGKIMTIPKGAKMKGVSMIDIVGAFMKAGFVLEGQMPDLHGDVSAESTAENRSSIDAPQTATETVGTAKSDKTAIHSNNDETHGANDSNAEADTDDTVNDSERVEQLKGYLKRLGTGEDLGSVREDFASQFAHVEASEIMKAEQGLMREGTPLAEVQQLCDLHSALFHGSTIHEQMEAEHAKVEAVLEAQEQSKSVVSLIETVGHPLNQLTEENKALDALIEATKAKIADKTVTVEDVNAVRRVSVHYAKKGDLLYPHLKVAYDISGPSMVMWTVDGDIRDGFGRLAKANIFDRAWYDDFDALLTRAQEMIYKEQNILFPICAENFTAEEWYRIYKDAKDYDVIFGVEPAVWAEAESALAESTTKASAAERDAGTNGDSHTIALIGGSLTFDQLEAMLNTMPMEITFVDHEDINRYFNDGEKVFKRPTTAIGRDVFSCHPPKVEPIVRGIIDSFRKGERDNVAVWLEKQGRPFYVNYMAVRDGHKNYLGTLELVQDMQFAKDHFVRTK
;
A
#
# COMPACT_ATOMS: atom_id res chain seq x y z
N MET A 1 -31.82 -38.28 9.09
CA MET A 1 -31.64 -37.19 8.11
C MET A 1 -30.16 -36.87 8.07
N GLU A 2 -29.53 -36.88 6.91
CA GLU A 2 -28.14 -36.46 6.76
C GLU A 2 -28.03 -34.98 7.17
N LYS A 3 -27.08 -34.66 8.06
CA LYS A 3 -26.80 -33.27 8.43
C LYS A 3 -25.97 -32.66 7.33
N LYS A 4 -26.55 -31.76 6.54
CA LYS A 4 -25.95 -31.20 5.35
C LYS A 4 -25.54 -29.76 5.61
N LEU A 5 -24.28 -29.43 5.32
CA LEU A 5 -23.70 -28.14 5.66
C LEU A 5 -23.14 -27.46 4.41
N ASP A 6 -23.74 -26.33 4.05
CA ASP A 6 -23.35 -25.50 2.92
C ASP A 6 -22.47 -24.35 3.41
N LEU A 7 -21.16 -24.45 3.15
CA LEU A 7 -20.15 -23.52 3.64
C LEU A 7 -20.24 -22.12 3.00
N SER A 8 -21.05 -21.95 1.96
CA SER A 8 -21.33 -20.64 1.37
C SER A 8 -22.35 -19.82 2.16
N LYS A 9 -23.07 -20.44 3.10
CA LYS A 9 -24.03 -19.74 3.97
C LYS A 9 -23.34 -18.99 5.10
N SER A 10 -24.05 -18.00 5.65
CA SER A 10 -23.56 -17.24 6.79
C SER A 10 -23.39 -18.14 8.02
N VAL A 11 -22.40 -17.83 8.85
CA VAL A 11 -22.16 -18.52 10.12
C VAL A 11 -23.41 -18.46 11.00
N TYR A 12 -24.14 -17.33 10.98
CA TYR A 12 -25.41 -17.17 11.67
C TYR A 12 -26.45 -18.18 11.20
N ASP A 13 -26.65 -18.33 9.89
CA ASP A 13 -27.66 -19.26 9.35
C ASP A 13 -27.29 -20.72 9.63
N LEU A 14 -26.00 -21.04 9.58
CA LEU A 14 -25.49 -22.38 9.89
C LEU A 14 -25.66 -22.73 11.38
N VAL A 15 -25.33 -21.82 12.29
CA VAL A 15 -25.54 -22.03 13.74
C VAL A 15 -27.03 -22.05 14.09
N LYS A 16 -27.85 -21.26 13.39
CA LYS A 16 -29.31 -21.29 13.57
C LYS A 16 -29.92 -22.62 13.10
N ALA A 17 -29.40 -23.21 12.03
CA ALA A 17 -29.84 -24.51 11.52
C ALA A 17 -29.30 -25.67 12.37
N TYR A 18 -28.05 -25.55 12.83
CA TYR A 18 -27.31 -26.57 13.57
C TYR A 18 -26.54 -25.91 14.73
N PRO A 19 -27.13 -25.79 15.93
CA PRO A 19 -26.49 -25.12 17.06
C PRO A 19 -25.11 -25.67 17.44
N GLU A 20 -24.88 -26.96 17.23
CA GLU A 20 -23.60 -27.64 17.46
C GLU A 20 -22.44 -27.11 16.59
N VAL A 21 -22.73 -26.39 15.50
CA VAL A 21 -21.72 -25.72 14.67
C VAL A 21 -20.94 -24.69 15.49
N ALA A 22 -21.59 -24.00 16.43
CA ALA A 22 -20.92 -23.02 17.27
C ALA A 22 -19.87 -23.66 18.18
N ASP A 23 -20.17 -24.85 18.73
CA ASP A 23 -19.26 -25.57 19.62
C ASP A 23 -18.07 -26.15 18.85
N ILE A 24 -18.30 -26.73 17.67
CA ILE A 24 -17.23 -27.25 16.79
C ILE A 24 -16.29 -26.11 16.37
N MET A 25 -16.84 -24.97 15.96
CA MET A 25 -16.05 -23.81 15.56
C MET A 25 -15.28 -23.21 16.73
N LYS A 26 -15.85 -23.21 17.94
CA LYS A 26 -15.14 -22.77 19.15
C LYS A 26 -13.90 -23.63 19.44
N GLU A 27 -14.01 -24.95 19.29
CA GLU A 27 -12.87 -25.88 19.47
C GLU A 27 -11.76 -25.64 18.43
N LEU A 28 -12.11 -25.13 17.24
CA LEU A 28 -11.20 -24.76 16.17
C LEU A 28 -10.64 -23.32 16.30
N GLY A 29 -10.86 -22.65 17.43
CA GLY A 29 -10.31 -21.32 17.72
C GLY A 29 -11.24 -20.14 17.44
N PHE A 30 -12.48 -20.36 17.03
CA PHE A 30 -13.47 -19.30 16.77
C PHE A 30 -14.32 -18.99 18.00
N SER A 31 -13.71 -18.64 19.13
CA SER A 31 -14.42 -18.42 20.40
C SER A 31 -15.49 -17.32 20.33
N GLU A 32 -15.29 -16.31 19.48
CA GLU A 32 -16.20 -15.19 19.22
C GLU A 32 -17.58 -15.61 18.72
N ILE A 33 -17.71 -16.77 18.07
CA ILE A 33 -18.99 -17.30 17.53
C ILE A 33 -20.03 -17.57 18.62
N THR A 34 -19.58 -17.78 19.86
CA THR A 34 -20.47 -18.05 21.00
C THR A 34 -21.05 -16.80 21.62
N ASN A 35 -20.54 -15.61 21.26
CA ASN A 35 -21.11 -14.34 21.69
C ASN A 35 -22.34 -14.01 20.83
N LYS A 36 -23.51 -13.90 21.47
CA LYS A 36 -24.79 -13.60 20.78
C LYS A 36 -24.77 -12.30 19.99
N ILE A 37 -24.03 -11.28 20.43
CA ILE A 37 -23.94 -10.00 19.71
C ILE A 37 -23.14 -10.22 18.42
N MET A 38 -21.96 -10.83 18.52
CA MET A 38 -21.09 -11.14 17.37
C MET A 38 -21.75 -12.08 16.36
N LEU A 39 -22.49 -13.08 16.83
CA LEU A 39 -23.23 -14.00 15.96
C LEU A 39 -24.37 -13.29 15.21
N ASN A 40 -25.08 -12.35 15.86
CA ASN A 40 -26.19 -11.62 15.24
C ASN A 40 -25.76 -10.43 14.36
N SER A 41 -24.50 -9.99 14.46
CA SER A 41 -23.90 -8.95 13.60
C SER A 41 -22.95 -9.57 12.57
N VAL A 42 -21.70 -9.81 12.94
CA VAL A 42 -20.62 -10.33 12.08
C VAL A 42 -20.97 -11.72 11.55
N GLY A 43 -21.62 -12.56 12.35
CA GLY A 43 -22.03 -13.90 11.94
C GLY A 43 -23.00 -13.93 10.75
N LYS A 44 -23.79 -12.87 10.50
CA LYS A 44 -24.71 -12.80 9.36
C LYS A 44 -24.02 -12.49 8.03
N ILE A 45 -22.84 -11.86 8.09
CA ILE A 45 -22.07 -11.46 6.91
C ILE A 45 -20.83 -12.35 6.68
N MET A 46 -20.41 -13.08 7.72
CA MET A 46 -19.25 -13.97 7.69
C MET A 46 -19.65 -15.38 7.28
N THR A 47 -18.84 -16.01 6.44
CA THR A 47 -18.93 -17.45 6.09
C THR A 47 -17.76 -18.20 6.71
N ILE A 48 -17.89 -19.51 6.93
CA ILE A 48 -16.81 -20.33 7.52
C ILE A 48 -15.47 -20.21 6.75
N PRO A 49 -15.42 -20.25 5.39
CA PRO A 49 -14.15 -20.11 4.65
C PRO A 49 -13.49 -18.74 4.81
N LYS A 50 -14.29 -17.66 4.85
CA LYS A 50 -13.78 -16.30 5.12
C LYS A 50 -13.21 -16.19 6.53
N GLY A 51 -13.91 -16.74 7.53
CA GLY A 51 -13.41 -16.80 8.91
C GLY A 51 -12.10 -17.59 9.02
N ALA A 52 -12.01 -18.74 8.34
CA ALA A 52 -10.81 -19.57 8.26
C ALA A 52 -9.59 -18.79 7.73
N LYS A 53 -9.76 -18.08 6.62
CA LYS A 53 -8.71 -17.23 6.04
C LYS A 53 -8.26 -16.11 6.98
N MET A 54 -9.20 -15.45 7.67
CA MET A 54 -8.90 -14.35 8.60
C MET A 54 -8.17 -14.80 9.87
N LYS A 55 -8.47 -15.99 10.39
CA LYS A 55 -7.84 -16.54 11.60
C LYS A 55 -6.65 -17.45 11.30
N GLY A 56 -6.30 -17.66 10.02
CA GLY A 56 -5.22 -18.55 9.60
C GLY A 56 -5.46 -20.02 9.93
N VAL A 57 -6.73 -20.45 10.00
CA VAL A 57 -7.10 -21.84 10.33
C VAL A 57 -7.30 -22.63 9.04
N SER A 58 -6.69 -23.82 8.96
CA SER A 58 -6.75 -24.67 7.77
C SER A 58 -8.18 -25.12 7.45
N MET A 59 -8.59 -24.93 6.20
CA MET A 59 -9.89 -25.44 5.72
C MET A 59 -9.98 -26.96 5.79
N ILE A 60 -8.86 -27.67 5.66
CA ILE A 60 -8.80 -29.13 5.80
C ILE A 60 -9.19 -29.55 7.23
N ASP A 61 -8.68 -28.84 8.24
CA ASP A 61 -8.96 -29.14 9.65
C ASP A 61 -10.42 -28.85 10.00
N ILE A 62 -10.95 -27.73 9.49
CA ILE A 62 -12.36 -27.34 9.68
C ILE A 62 -13.29 -28.36 9.03
N VAL A 63 -13.03 -28.75 7.79
CA VAL A 63 -13.82 -29.78 7.09
C VAL A 63 -13.71 -31.12 7.81
N GLY A 64 -12.52 -31.52 8.24
CA GLY A 64 -12.29 -32.74 9.01
C GLY A 64 -13.09 -32.78 10.32
N ALA A 65 -13.16 -31.66 11.04
CA ALA A 65 -13.94 -31.53 12.27
C ALA A 65 -15.45 -31.67 12.01
N PHE A 66 -15.98 -31.04 10.96
CA PHE A 66 -17.40 -31.18 10.60
C PHE A 66 -17.75 -32.60 10.15
N MET A 67 -16.90 -33.25 9.35
CA MET A 67 -17.11 -34.64 8.94
C MET A 67 -17.05 -35.61 10.12
N LYS A 68 -16.12 -35.40 11.07
CA LYS A 68 -16.04 -36.17 12.32
C LYS A 68 -17.28 -35.98 13.21
N ALA A 69 -17.88 -34.80 13.18
CA ALA A 69 -19.15 -34.51 13.86
C ALA A 69 -20.40 -35.02 13.09
N GLY A 70 -20.21 -35.69 11.96
CA GLY A 70 -21.28 -36.34 11.18
C GLY A 70 -21.98 -35.42 10.17
N PHE A 71 -21.37 -34.30 9.79
CA PHE A 71 -21.86 -33.45 8.70
C PHE A 71 -21.36 -33.93 7.33
N VAL A 72 -22.23 -33.82 6.33
CA VAL A 72 -21.92 -33.96 4.91
C VAL A 72 -21.91 -32.57 4.29
N LEU A 73 -20.85 -32.20 3.60
CA LEU A 73 -20.75 -30.89 2.97
C LEU A 73 -21.54 -30.85 1.65
N GLU A 74 -22.27 -29.77 1.42
CA GLU A 74 -22.97 -29.49 0.17
C GLU A 74 -22.49 -28.17 -0.44
N GLY A 75 -22.59 -28.05 -1.77
CA GLY A 75 -22.17 -26.85 -2.50
C GLY A 75 -20.75 -26.93 -3.07
N GLN A 76 -20.26 -25.80 -3.59
CA GLN A 76 -18.92 -25.70 -4.17
C GLN A 76 -17.88 -25.78 -3.04
N MET A 77 -17.02 -26.80 -3.06
CA MET A 77 -15.97 -26.92 -2.05
C MET A 77 -15.05 -25.68 -2.10
N PRO A 78 -14.83 -25.01 -0.96
CA PRO A 78 -13.81 -23.97 -0.87
C PRO A 78 -12.45 -24.56 -1.22
N ASP A 79 -11.52 -23.75 -1.72
CA ASP A 79 -10.16 -24.21 -1.99
C ASP A 79 -9.55 -24.78 -0.71
N LEU A 80 -9.30 -26.09 -0.71
CA LEU A 80 -8.81 -26.83 0.45
C LEU A 80 -7.29 -26.65 0.62
N HIS A 81 -6.64 -26.12 -0.41
CA HIS A 81 -5.26 -25.70 -0.36
C HIS A 81 -5.23 -24.22 0.02
N GLY A 82 -4.89 -23.95 1.29
CA GLY A 82 -4.25 -22.66 1.58
C GLY A 82 -2.99 -22.55 0.71
N ASP A 83 -2.62 -21.33 0.30
CA ASP A 83 -1.35 -21.07 -0.38
C ASP A 83 -0.20 -21.68 0.44
N VAL A 84 0.18 -22.89 0.05
CA VAL A 84 1.39 -23.57 0.46
C VAL A 84 1.99 -24.04 -0.84
N SER A 85 2.97 -23.25 -1.30
CA SER A 85 3.86 -23.58 -2.41
C SER A 85 4.32 -25.03 -2.28
N ALA A 86 4.18 -25.76 -3.38
CA ALA A 86 4.67 -27.12 -3.52
C ALA A 86 6.20 -27.14 -3.42
N GLU A 87 6.72 -27.80 -2.39
CA GLU A 87 7.96 -28.57 -2.50
C GLU A 87 7.97 -29.69 -1.44
N SER A 88 7.67 -30.91 -1.88
CA SER A 88 8.42 -32.06 -1.39
C SER A 88 8.51 -33.10 -2.50
N THR A 89 9.75 -33.33 -2.89
CA THR A 89 10.26 -34.31 -3.82
C THR A 89 9.64 -35.70 -3.66
N ALA A 90 9.35 -36.31 -4.81
CA ALA A 90 9.15 -37.74 -4.94
C ALA A 90 10.52 -38.43 -4.98
N GLU A 91 10.80 -39.30 -4.01
CA GLU A 91 11.65 -40.48 -4.24
C GLU A 91 11.05 -41.73 -3.58
N ASN A 92 10.29 -42.46 -4.40
CA ASN A 92 10.52 -43.87 -4.73
C ASN A 92 11.06 -44.84 -3.65
N ARG A 93 10.19 -45.76 -3.19
CA ARG A 93 10.27 -47.24 -3.37
C ARG A 93 9.28 -47.91 -2.40
N SER A 94 8.20 -48.48 -2.92
CA SER A 94 8.08 -49.91 -3.28
C SER A 94 7.95 -50.85 -2.07
N SER A 95 6.69 -51.23 -1.83
CA SER A 95 6.19 -52.60 -1.81
C SER A 95 6.45 -53.54 -0.61
N ILE A 96 5.33 -54.20 -0.22
CA ILE A 96 5.14 -55.58 0.28
C ILE A 96 4.85 -55.75 1.79
N ASP A 97 3.69 -56.39 1.99
CA ASP A 97 3.19 -57.25 3.08
C ASP A 97 2.65 -56.70 4.41
N ALA A 98 1.38 -57.07 4.62
CA ALA A 98 0.68 -57.28 5.89
C ALA A 98 1.09 -58.64 6.51
N PRO A 99 0.40 -59.15 7.54
CA PRO A 99 0.08 -58.64 8.88
C PRO A 99 0.60 -59.61 9.97
N GLN A 100 0.54 -59.24 11.27
CA GLN A 100 0.27 -60.14 12.44
C GLN A 100 0.53 -59.38 13.77
N THR A 101 -0.51 -59.07 14.56
CA THR A 101 -1.08 -59.79 15.74
C THR A 101 -0.23 -59.82 17.02
N ALA A 102 -0.84 -59.26 18.09
CA ALA A 102 -0.80 -59.62 19.52
C ALA A 102 0.58 -59.56 20.24
N THR A 103 0.75 -59.18 21.50
CA THR A 103 -0.04 -59.38 22.73
C THR A 103 0.55 -58.50 23.84
N GLU A 104 -0.31 -58.09 24.79
CA GLU A 104 -0.13 -57.81 26.24
C GLU A 104 1.29 -57.83 26.87
N THR A 105 1.65 -56.82 27.69
CA THR A 105 1.53 -56.82 29.18
C THR A 105 2.38 -55.72 29.86
N VAL A 106 1.72 -54.98 30.78
CA VAL A 106 2.10 -54.56 32.15
C VAL A 106 3.51 -54.05 32.48
N GLY A 107 3.59 -52.87 33.12
CA GLY A 107 4.78 -52.42 33.88
C GLY A 107 4.72 -51.01 34.48
N THR A 108 4.06 -50.90 35.62
CA THR A 108 4.11 -49.89 36.71
C THR A 108 5.34 -48.97 36.88
N ALA A 109 5.11 -47.68 37.23
CA ALA A 109 5.60 -46.94 38.42
C ALA A 109 5.37 -45.41 38.22
N LYS A 110 4.44 -44.72 38.91
CA LYS A 110 4.47 -44.12 40.27
C LYS A 110 5.56 -43.07 40.54
N SER A 111 5.16 -41.81 40.76
CA SER A 111 5.52 -40.88 41.86
C SER A 111 5.38 -39.42 41.40
N ASP A 112 5.04 -38.42 42.20
CA ASP A 112 4.19 -38.31 43.38
C ASP A 112 3.81 -36.83 43.46
N LYS A 113 2.62 -36.56 44.00
CA LYS A 113 2.16 -35.21 44.37
C LYS A 113 2.87 -34.77 45.65
N THR A 114 3.03 -33.45 45.80
CA THR A 114 2.86 -32.82 47.11
C THR A 114 2.24 -31.44 46.95
N ALA A 115 1.16 -31.25 47.70
CA ALA A 115 0.41 -30.02 47.90
C ALA A 115 0.55 -29.63 49.39
N ILE A 116 0.50 -28.33 49.69
CA ILE A 116 0.23 -27.74 51.03
C ILE A 116 -0.50 -26.40 50.73
N HIS A 117 -1.82 -26.25 50.98
CA HIS A 117 -2.48 -25.73 52.21
C HIS A 117 -2.10 -24.26 52.54
N SER A 118 -2.95 -23.30 52.92
CA SER A 118 -4.37 -23.23 53.29
C SER A 118 -4.81 -21.75 53.41
N ASN A 119 -6.12 -21.50 53.26
CA ASN A 119 -7.03 -20.55 53.93
C ASN A 119 -6.56 -19.16 54.43
N ASN A 120 -7.32 -18.11 54.10
CA ASN A 120 -8.16 -17.38 55.06
C ASN A 120 -9.09 -16.35 54.41
N ASP A 121 -10.11 -16.01 55.19
CA ASP A 121 -11.40 -15.38 54.88
C ASP A 121 -11.44 -13.89 55.29
N GLU A 122 -12.52 -13.21 54.88
CA GLU A 122 -13.19 -12.04 55.47
C GLU A 122 -12.72 -10.57 55.28
N THR A 123 -13.55 -9.84 54.50
CA THR A 123 -14.32 -8.60 54.81
C THR A 123 -13.72 -7.17 54.89
N HIS A 124 -14.60 -6.23 54.46
CA HIS A 124 -14.67 -4.76 54.62
C HIS A 124 -13.81 -3.89 53.68
N GLY A 125 -14.30 -2.82 53.05
CA GLY A 125 -15.54 -2.06 53.26
C GLY A 125 -15.75 -1.02 52.14
N ALA A 126 -16.94 -0.43 52.16
CA ALA A 126 -17.46 0.54 51.22
C ALA A 126 -16.65 1.85 51.14
N ASN A 127 -16.62 2.46 49.95
CA ASN A 127 -16.68 3.92 49.84
C ASN A 127 -17.42 4.29 48.56
N ASP A 128 -18.59 4.88 48.77
CA ASP A 128 -19.52 5.40 47.79
C ASP A 128 -19.41 6.93 47.88
N SER A 129 -19.09 7.60 46.76
CA SER A 129 -19.19 9.05 46.65
C SER A 129 -19.41 9.46 45.20
N ASN A 130 -20.67 9.76 44.89
CA ASN A 130 -21.20 10.74 43.94
C ASN A 130 -20.28 11.22 42.80
N ALA A 131 -20.65 10.84 41.57
CA ALA A 131 -20.51 11.69 40.39
C ALA A 131 -21.85 11.67 39.64
N GLU A 132 -22.66 12.71 39.88
CA GLU A 132 -23.79 13.05 39.02
C GLU A 132 -23.26 13.84 37.81
N ALA A 133 -23.69 13.39 36.63
CA ALA A 133 -23.98 14.15 35.42
C ALA A 133 -22.83 14.95 34.77
N ASP A 134 -22.19 14.32 33.79
CA ASP A 134 -21.91 14.93 32.48
C ASP A 134 -22.25 13.89 31.42
N THR A 135 -23.44 14.01 30.83
CA THR A 135 -23.93 13.15 29.75
C THR A 135 -24.43 14.05 28.63
N ASP A 136 -23.52 14.63 27.86
CA ASP A 136 -23.86 15.21 26.56
C ASP A 136 -22.63 15.38 25.66
N ASP A 137 -21.89 14.30 25.38
CA ASP A 137 -20.76 14.38 24.43
C ASP A 137 -20.40 13.07 23.70
N THR A 138 -21.36 12.15 23.52
CA THR A 138 -21.14 10.96 22.68
C THR A 138 -22.35 10.66 21.81
N VAL A 139 -22.52 11.42 20.72
CA VAL A 139 -23.33 10.93 19.60
C VAL A 139 -22.58 9.73 19.01
N ASN A 140 -23.18 8.55 19.11
CA ASN A 140 -22.60 7.28 18.69
C ASN A 140 -22.39 7.28 17.17
N ASP A 141 -21.19 6.94 16.68
CA ASP A 141 -20.85 6.89 15.23
C ASP A 141 -21.90 6.14 14.40
N SER A 142 -22.59 5.17 15.01
CA SER A 142 -23.70 4.41 14.41
C SER A 142 -24.92 5.27 14.05
N GLU A 143 -25.24 6.33 14.80
CA GLU A 143 -26.38 7.21 14.49
C GLU A 143 -26.07 8.14 13.32
N ARG A 144 -24.83 8.63 13.23
CA ARG A 144 -24.37 9.46 12.11
C ARG A 144 -24.31 8.70 10.80
N VAL A 145 -23.84 7.45 10.83
CA VAL A 145 -23.86 6.55 9.67
C VAL A 145 -25.30 6.37 9.15
N GLU A 146 -26.28 6.19 10.03
CA GLU A 146 -27.69 6.05 9.63
C GLU A 146 -28.30 7.34 9.09
N GLN A 147 -27.94 8.50 9.64
CA GLN A 147 -28.36 9.80 9.08
C GLN A 147 -27.81 10.00 7.66
N LEU A 148 -26.51 9.75 7.43
CA LEU A 148 -25.88 9.87 6.12
C LEU A 148 -26.49 8.89 5.09
N LYS A 149 -26.82 7.66 5.48
CA LYS A 149 -27.59 6.73 4.63
C LYS A 149 -28.94 7.30 4.20
N GLY A 150 -29.60 8.04 5.08
CA GLY A 150 -30.85 8.74 4.79
C GLY A 150 -30.69 9.74 3.64
N TYR A 151 -29.64 10.56 3.67
CA TYR A 151 -29.33 11.52 2.63
C TYR A 151 -28.92 10.86 1.30
N LEU A 152 -28.08 9.82 1.34
CA LEU A 152 -27.73 9.03 0.15
C LEU A 152 -28.96 8.43 -0.52
N LYS A 153 -29.90 7.89 0.28
CA LYS A 153 -31.13 7.31 -0.23
C LYS A 153 -32.01 8.36 -0.91
N ARG A 154 -32.11 9.57 -0.33
CA ARG A 154 -32.85 10.70 -0.91
C ARG A 154 -32.30 11.09 -2.28
N LEU A 155 -30.97 11.24 -2.38
CA LEU A 155 -30.27 11.49 -3.64
C LEU A 155 -30.49 10.35 -4.66
N GLY A 156 -30.37 9.10 -4.23
CA GLY A 156 -30.61 7.92 -5.07
C GLY A 156 -32.05 7.77 -5.56
N THR A 157 -33.03 8.34 -4.85
CA THR A 157 -34.44 8.39 -5.28
C THR A 157 -34.76 9.54 -6.25
N GLY A 158 -33.78 10.37 -6.61
CA GLY A 158 -33.92 11.46 -7.56
C GLY A 158 -34.45 12.77 -6.96
N GLU A 159 -34.32 12.96 -5.64
CA GLU A 159 -34.59 14.24 -4.99
C GLU A 159 -33.60 15.31 -5.46
N ASP A 160 -34.05 16.57 -5.57
CA ASP A 160 -33.23 17.67 -6.05
C ASP A 160 -32.03 17.92 -5.10
N LEU A 161 -30.83 17.99 -5.69
CA LEU A 161 -29.57 18.18 -4.96
C LEU A 161 -29.60 19.44 -4.10
N GLY A 162 -30.24 20.53 -4.55
CA GLY A 162 -30.34 21.78 -3.81
C GLY A 162 -31.14 21.62 -2.52
N SER A 163 -32.29 20.95 -2.58
CA SER A 163 -33.12 20.67 -1.41
C SER A 163 -32.44 19.75 -0.39
N VAL A 164 -31.75 18.71 -0.87
CA VAL A 164 -31.02 17.78 0.00
C VAL A 164 -29.83 18.50 0.66
N ARG A 165 -29.18 19.41 -0.06
CA ARG A 165 -28.09 20.26 0.47
C ARG A 165 -28.56 21.20 1.58
N GLU A 166 -29.71 21.86 1.44
CA GLU A 166 -30.22 22.75 2.49
C GLU A 166 -30.53 21.99 3.78
N ASP A 167 -31.21 20.83 3.67
CA ASP A 167 -31.51 19.98 4.82
C ASP A 167 -30.23 19.45 5.48
N PHE A 168 -29.28 18.97 4.66
CA PHE A 168 -27.99 18.50 5.13
C PHE A 168 -27.24 19.62 5.85
N ALA A 169 -27.19 20.82 5.26
CA ALA A 169 -26.53 21.96 5.85
C ALA A 169 -27.16 22.35 7.20
N SER A 170 -28.48 22.28 7.33
CA SER A 170 -29.17 22.60 8.59
C SER A 170 -28.91 21.59 9.71
N GLN A 171 -28.79 20.30 9.39
CA GLN A 171 -28.59 19.24 10.38
C GLN A 171 -27.13 19.02 10.75
N PHE A 172 -26.22 19.30 9.82
CA PHE A 172 -24.78 19.10 10.01
C PHE A 172 -24.00 20.42 10.23
N ALA A 173 -24.69 21.57 10.37
CA ALA A 173 -24.06 22.87 10.65
C ALA A 173 -23.18 22.90 11.91
N HIS A 174 -23.38 21.95 12.83
CA HIS A 174 -22.65 21.83 14.09
C HIS A 174 -21.86 20.53 14.20
N VAL A 175 -21.79 19.75 13.11
CA VAL A 175 -21.10 18.46 13.09
C VAL A 175 -19.74 18.65 12.44
N GLU A 176 -18.69 18.17 13.11
CA GLU A 176 -17.32 18.30 12.64
C GLU A 176 -17.11 17.51 11.35
N ALA A 177 -16.35 18.08 10.40
CA ALA A 177 -16.07 17.41 9.13
C ALA A 177 -15.41 16.03 9.36
N SER A 178 -14.55 15.91 10.35
CA SER A 178 -13.89 14.64 10.73
C SER A 178 -14.87 13.54 11.16
N GLU A 179 -16.01 13.90 11.75
CA GLU A 179 -17.05 12.96 12.18
C GLU A 179 -17.89 12.47 11.01
N ILE A 180 -18.19 13.36 10.06
CA ILE A 180 -18.83 12.99 8.79
C ILE A 180 -17.93 12.02 8.03
N MET A 181 -16.62 12.25 8.04
CA MET A 181 -15.64 11.39 7.38
C MET A 181 -15.46 10.02 8.05
N LYS A 182 -15.46 9.96 9.38
CA LYS A 182 -15.49 8.68 10.11
C LYS A 182 -16.74 7.87 9.76
N ALA A 183 -17.87 8.55 9.63
CA ALA A 183 -19.12 7.92 9.22
C ALA A 183 -19.09 7.48 7.73
N GLU A 184 -18.50 8.25 6.81
CA GLU A 184 -18.25 7.85 5.42
C GLU A 184 -17.33 6.62 5.31
N GLN A 185 -16.27 6.55 6.13
CA GLN A 185 -15.44 5.35 6.23
C GLN A 185 -16.25 4.14 6.71
N GLY A 186 -17.13 4.34 7.69
CA GLY A 186 -18.08 3.33 8.14
C GLY A 186 -18.94 2.81 6.99
N LEU A 187 -19.50 3.71 6.17
CA LEU A 187 -20.30 3.35 4.98
C LEU A 187 -19.50 2.53 3.97
N MET A 188 -18.25 2.91 3.69
CA MET A 188 -17.38 2.15 2.78
C MET A 188 -17.06 0.77 3.33
N ARG A 189 -16.80 0.65 4.64
CA ARG A 189 -16.54 -0.64 5.31
C ARG A 189 -17.76 -1.56 5.30
N GLU A 190 -18.96 -0.99 5.31
CA GLU A 190 -20.23 -1.70 5.16
C GLU A 190 -20.55 -2.08 3.70
N GLY A 191 -19.72 -1.65 2.73
CA GLY A 191 -19.83 -2.01 1.32
C GLY A 191 -20.59 -1.01 0.44
N THR A 192 -20.83 0.21 0.94
CA THR A 192 -21.42 1.29 0.13
C THR A 192 -20.49 1.66 -1.04
N PRO A 193 -20.98 1.71 -2.29
CA PRO A 193 -20.14 2.04 -3.44
C PRO A 193 -19.46 3.41 -3.31
N LEU A 194 -18.20 3.50 -3.76
CA LEU A 194 -17.43 4.75 -3.72
C LEU A 194 -18.17 5.92 -4.41
N ALA A 195 -18.84 5.65 -5.53
CA ALA A 195 -19.61 6.67 -6.27
C ALA A 195 -20.77 7.26 -5.45
N GLU A 196 -21.37 6.48 -4.55
CA GLU A 196 -22.42 6.98 -3.65
C GLU A 196 -21.78 7.77 -2.50
N VAL A 197 -20.70 7.26 -1.89
CA VAL A 197 -19.96 7.99 -0.85
C VAL A 197 -19.39 9.32 -1.37
N GLN A 198 -19.04 9.40 -2.65
CA GLN A 198 -18.61 10.65 -3.29
C GLN A 198 -19.74 11.69 -3.40
N GLN A 199 -21.00 11.29 -3.45
CA GLN A 199 -22.14 12.21 -3.35
C GLN A 199 -22.28 12.78 -1.94
N LEU A 200 -21.87 11.98 -0.94
CA LEU A 200 -21.37 12.41 0.37
C LEU A 200 -20.62 13.72 0.22
N CYS A 201 -19.42 13.59 -0.36
CA CYS A 201 -18.40 14.63 -0.59
C CYS A 201 -18.94 15.92 -1.23
N ASP A 202 -19.85 15.83 -2.19
CA ASP A 202 -20.46 16.99 -2.83
C ASP A 202 -21.53 17.69 -1.97
N LEU A 203 -22.04 17.03 -0.93
CA LEU A 203 -23.06 17.53 0.00
C LEU A 203 -22.43 18.31 1.16
N HIS A 204 -21.38 17.79 1.79
CA HIS A 204 -20.57 18.56 2.76
C HIS A 204 -19.74 19.68 2.14
N SER A 205 -19.30 19.61 0.88
CA SER A 205 -18.79 20.82 0.20
C SER A 205 -19.83 21.96 0.20
N ALA A 206 -21.14 21.66 0.14
CA ALA A 206 -22.20 22.66 0.13
C ALA A 206 -22.42 23.38 1.47
N LEU A 207 -21.96 22.82 2.60
CA LEU A 207 -21.87 23.55 3.87
C LEU A 207 -20.99 24.80 3.76
N PHE A 208 -20.10 24.86 2.77
CA PHE A 208 -19.09 25.91 2.60
C PHE A 208 -19.36 26.91 1.45
N HIS A 209 -20.42 26.74 0.66
CA HIS A 209 -20.60 27.48 -0.61
C HIS A 209 -21.66 28.61 -0.58
N GLY A 210 -22.26 28.94 0.56
CA GLY A 210 -23.44 29.82 0.64
C GLY A 210 -23.19 31.33 0.87
N SER A 211 -22.04 31.72 1.42
CA SER A 211 -21.72 33.13 1.71
C SER A 211 -20.28 33.42 1.30
N THR A 212 -19.95 34.67 0.99
CA THR A 212 -18.62 35.10 0.55
C THR A 212 -17.52 34.47 1.40
N ILE A 213 -16.76 33.57 0.78
CA ILE A 213 -15.75 32.68 1.39
C ILE A 213 -14.87 33.43 2.38
N HIS A 214 -14.52 34.69 2.10
CA HIS A 214 -13.64 35.49 2.95
C HIS A 214 -14.23 35.91 4.31
N GLU A 215 -15.52 36.24 4.38
CA GLU A 215 -16.17 36.77 5.60
C GLU A 215 -16.55 35.63 6.57
N GLN A 216 -16.90 34.45 6.05
CA GLN A 216 -17.08 33.26 6.86
C GLN A 216 -15.75 32.62 7.23
N MET A 217 -14.71 32.66 6.38
CA MET A 217 -13.38 32.20 6.76
C MET A 217 -12.82 33.00 7.94
N GLU A 218 -13.02 34.31 8.06
CA GLU A 218 -12.55 35.07 9.25
C GLU A 218 -13.39 34.79 10.51
N ALA A 219 -14.72 34.66 10.38
CA ALA A 219 -15.61 34.43 11.52
C ALA A 219 -15.64 32.97 11.99
N GLU A 220 -15.45 32.02 11.08
CA GLU A 220 -15.20 30.61 11.35
C GLU A 220 -13.75 30.41 11.76
N HIS A 221 -12.73 31.06 11.17
CA HIS A 221 -11.36 31.03 11.75
C HIS A 221 -11.41 31.46 13.21
N ALA A 222 -12.12 32.52 13.58
CA ALA A 222 -12.20 32.93 14.99
C ALA A 222 -12.96 31.93 15.91
N LYS A 223 -13.90 31.13 15.36
CA LYS A 223 -14.65 30.13 16.13
C LYS A 223 -13.98 28.76 16.14
N VAL A 224 -13.40 28.35 15.02
CA VAL A 224 -12.54 27.20 14.82
C VAL A 224 -11.23 27.41 15.58
N GLU A 225 -10.65 28.61 15.66
CA GLU A 225 -9.50 28.95 16.51
C GLU A 225 -9.88 28.92 17.99
N ALA A 226 -11.08 29.37 18.37
CA ALA A 226 -11.59 29.25 19.74
C ALA A 226 -12.00 27.81 20.14
N VAL A 227 -12.39 26.97 19.18
CA VAL A 227 -12.71 25.54 19.38
C VAL A 227 -11.47 24.65 19.23
N LEU A 228 -10.48 25.02 18.41
CA LEU A 228 -9.13 24.46 18.32
C LEU A 228 -8.28 24.82 19.56
N GLU A 229 -8.55 25.96 20.20
CA GLU A 229 -8.03 26.27 21.54
C GLU A 229 -8.66 25.38 22.63
N ALA A 230 -9.86 24.82 22.39
CA ALA A 230 -10.63 24.06 23.39
C ALA A 230 -10.61 22.53 23.20
N GLN A 231 -10.38 22.01 21.99
CA GLN A 231 -10.10 20.60 21.72
C GLN A 231 -8.64 20.42 21.32
N GLU A 232 -7.90 19.66 22.12
CA GLU A 232 -6.51 19.26 21.87
C GLU A 232 -6.37 18.39 20.60
N GLN A 233 -6.61 18.95 19.40
CA GLN A 233 -6.11 18.40 18.15
C GLN A 233 -4.61 18.69 18.05
N SER A 234 -3.88 17.92 18.86
CA SER A 234 -2.51 17.42 18.70
C SER A 234 -1.41 18.44 18.34
N LYS A 235 -0.63 18.82 19.37
CA LYS A 235 0.69 19.46 19.24
C LYS A 235 1.63 18.81 18.20
N SER A 236 1.36 17.57 17.76
CA SER A 236 2.18 16.84 16.80
C SER A 236 2.08 17.35 15.35
N VAL A 237 0.89 17.56 14.77
CA VAL A 237 0.78 17.96 13.34
C VAL A 237 1.39 19.33 13.09
N VAL A 238 1.13 20.29 14.00
CA VAL A 238 1.72 21.62 13.96
C VAL A 238 3.24 21.51 14.04
N SER A 239 3.77 20.71 14.96
CA SER A 239 5.22 20.52 15.08
C SER A 239 5.86 19.92 13.82
N LEU A 240 5.18 18.99 13.13
CA LEU A 240 5.67 18.38 11.90
C LEU A 240 5.58 19.34 10.69
N ILE A 241 4.57 20.21 10.65
CA ILE A 241 4.46 21.27 9.63
C ILE A 241 5.49 22.37 9.87
N GLU A 242 5.84 22.68 11.12
CA GLU A 242 6.88 23.67 11.45
C GLU A 242 8.31 23.11 11.31
N THR A 243 8.46 21.79 11.31
CA THR A 243 9.76 21.14 11.13
C THR A 243 10.22 21.29 9.68
N VAL A 244 11.17 22.20 9.46
CA VAL A 244 11.74 22.47 8.14
C VAL A 244 12.30 21.21 7.50
N GLY A 245 11.86 20.93 6.27
CA GLY A 245 12.27 19.74 5.50
C GLY A 245 11.45 18.48 5.77
N HIS A 246 10.59 18.48 6.79
CA HIS A 246 9.63 17.39 6.99
C HIS A 246 8.66 17.30 5.80
N PRO A 247 8.22 16.10 5.37
CA PRO A 247 7.29 15.97 4.24
C PRO A 247 6.02 16.82 4.36
N LEU A 248 5.41 16.91 5.55
CA LEU A 248 4.25 17.79 5.79
C LEU A 248 4.58 19.28 5.69
N ASN A 249 5.77 19.71 6.12
CA ASN A 249 6.23 21.08 5.92
C ASN A 249 6.32 21.39 4.42
N GLN A 250 6.99 20.53 3.64
CA GLN A 250 7.13 20.70 2.20
C GLN A 250 5.79 20.75 1.47
N LEU A 251 4.88 19.81 1.75
CA LEU A 251 3.54 19.79 1.13
C LEU A 251 2.72 21.03 1.53
N THR A 252 2.86 21.52 2.77
CA THR A 252 2.20 22.74 3.22
C THR A 252 2.72 23.99 2.50
N GLU A 253 4.03 24.12 2.31
CA GLU A 253 4.61 25.23 1.55
C GLU A 253 4.22 25.19 0.07
N GLU A 254 4.14 23.99 -0.53
CA GLU A 254 3.60 23.81 -1.88
C GLU A 254 2.13 24.26 -1.98
N ASN A 255 1.31 23.96 -0.97
CA ASN A 255 -0.08 24.41 -0.90
C ASN A 255 -0.21 25.93 -0.75
N LYS A 256 0.62 26.57 0.08
CA LYS A 256 0.65 28.04 0.20
C LYS A 256 1.03 28.70 -1.13
N ALA A 257 2.03 28.14 -1.80
CA ALA A 257 2.48 28.66 -3.09
C ALA A 257 1.43 28.44 -4.20
N LEU A 258 0.72 27.31 -4.19
CA LEU A 258 -0.41 27.04 -5.07
C LEU A 258 -1.56 28.02 -4.81
N ASP A 259 -1.95 28.25 -3.56
CA ASP A 259 -3.05 29.15 -3.22
C ASP A 259 -2.79 30.59 -3.70
N ALA A 260 -1.58 31.10 -3.43
CA ALA A 260 -1.15 32.40 -3.94
C ALA A 260 -1.17 32.48 -5.48
N LEU A 261 -0.79 31.39 -6.16
CA LEU A 261 -0.86 31.29 -7.61
C LEU A 261 -2.31 31.25 -8.12
N ILE A 262 -3.20 30.56 -7.42
CA ILE A 262 -4.62 30.49 -7.75
C ILE A 262 -5.25 31.88 -7.64
N GLU A 263 -5.04 32.60 -6.54
CA GLU A 263 -5.57 33.95 -6.34
C GLU A 263 -5.09 34.92 -7.41
N ALA A 264 -3.79 34.89 -7.73
CA ALA A 264 -3.23 35.69 -8.83
C ALA A 264 -3.85 35.33 -10.18
N THR A 265 -4.17 34.05 -10.41
CA THR A 265 -4.79 33.57 -11.66
C THR A 265 -6.27 33.94 -11.74
N LYS A 266 -7.02 33.87 -10.64
CA LYS A 266 -8.42 34.30 -10.55
C LYS A 266 -8.58 35.78 -10.91
N ALA A 267 -7.67 36.64 -10.43
CA ALA A 267 -7.64 38.05 -10.84
C ALA A 267 -7.48 38.20 -12.37
N LYS A 268 -6.58 37.43 -12.99
CA LYS A 268 -6.39 37.45 -14.46
C LYS A 268 -7.59 36.91 -15.23
N ILE A 269 -8.31 35.94 -14.68
CA ILE A 269 -9.56 35.42 -15.26
C ILE A 269 -10.62 36.52 -15.27
N ALA A 270 -10.81 37.24 -14.17
CA ALA A 270 -11.74 38.35 -14.07
C ALA A 270 -11.42 39.46 -15.10
N ASP A 271 -10.14 39.77 -15.27
CA ASP A 271 -9.64 40.74 -16.25
C ASP A 271 -9.55 40.18 -17.69
N LYS A 272 -9.84 38.89 -17.90
CA LYS A 272 -9.70 38.16 -19.17
C LYS A 272 -8.30 38.26 -19.80
N THR A 273 -7.27 38.37 -18.98
CA THR A 273 -5.86 38.46 -19.40
C THR A 273 -5.10 37.14 -19.27
N VAL A 274 -5.74 36.11 -18.74
CA VAL A 274 -5.15 34.79 -18.51
C VAL A 274 -4.71 34.11 -19.80
N THR A 275 -3.61 33.36 -19.75
CA THR A 275 -3.07 32.63 -20.91
C THR A 275 -2.94 31.13 -20.65
N VAL A 276 -2.57 30.37 -21.69
CA VAL A 276 -2.28 28.93 -21.57
C VAL A 276 -1.06 28.69 -20.66
N GLU A 277 -0.13 29.62 -20.60
CA GLU A 277 1.00 29.58 -19.67
C GLU A 277 0.54 29.65 -18.21
N ASP A 278 -0.48 30.46 -17.90
CA ASP A 278 -1.06 30.51 -16.56
C ASP A 278 -1.73 29.16 -16.19
N VAL A 279 -2.45 28.54 -17.14
CA VAL A 279 -2.99 27.18 -16.95
C VAL A 279 -1.86 26.19 -16.69
N ASN A 280 -0.79 26.22 -17.49
CA ASN A 280 0.34 25.32 -17.33
C ASN A 280 1.10 25.56 -16.02
N ALA A 281 1.13 26.80 -15.53
CA ALA A 281 1.72 27.13 -14.23
C ALA A 281 0.95 26.44 -13.10
N VAL A 282 -0.38 26.59 -13.04
CA VAL A 282 -1.23 25.94 -12.02
C VAL A 282 -1.22 24.42 -12.18
N ARG A 283 -1.25 23.92 -13.42
CA ARG A 283 -1.27 22.48 -13.75
C ARG A 283 -0.10 21.70 -13.16
N ARG A 284 1.01 22.37 -12.78
CA ARG A 284 2.13 21.75 -12.04
C ARG A 284 1.70 21.13 -10.71
N VAL A 285 0.52 21.47 -10.19
CA VAL A 285 -0.11 20.79 -9.04
C VAL A 285 -0.24 19.28 -9.25
N SER A 286 -0.24 18.82 -10.52
CA SER A 286 -0.19 17.39 -10.84
C SER A 286 0.97 16.63 -10.17
N VAL A 287 2.11 17.30 -9.95
CA VAL A 287 3.26 16.71 -9.25
C VAL A 287 3.00 16.64 -7.74
N HIS A 288 2.39 17.68 -7.15
CA HIS A 288 1.94 17.67 -5.76
C HIS A 288 0.96 16.51 -5.48
N TYR A 289 -0.03 16.37 -6.37
CA TYR A 289 -1.02 15.30 -6.28
C TYR A 289 -0.40 13.91 -6.50
N ALA A 290 0.65 13.79 -7.32
CA ALA A 290 1.41 12.55 -7.42
C ALA A 290 2.15 12.24 -6.10
N LYS A 291 2.84 13.22 -5.50
CA LYS A 291 3.53 13.04 -4.21
C LYS A 291 2.59 12.50 -3.13
N LYS A 292 1.46 13.19 -2.87
CA LYS A 292 0.51 12.71 -1.85
C LYS A 292 -0.18 11.41 -2.26
N GLY A 293 -0.44 11.24 -3.57
CA GLY A 293 -1.08 10.07 -4.16
C GLY A 293 -0.26 8.80 -4.05
N ASP A 294 1.05 8.90 -4.21
CA ASP A 294 1.96 7.76 -4.22
C ASP A 294 2.54 7.49 -2.82
N LEU A 295 2.79 8.54 -2.03
CA LEU A 295 3.48 8.44 -0.74
C LEU A 295 2.56 8.37 0.48
N LEU A 296 1.37 9.00 0.45
CA LEU A 296 0.49 9.08 1.63
C LEU A 296 -0.72 8.15 1.51
N TYR A 297 -1.46 8.20 0.39
CA TYR A 297 -2.70 7.44 0.25
C TYR A 297 -2.53 5.91 0.33
N PRO A 298 -1.55 5.28 -0.34
CA PRO A 298 -1.37 3.83 -0.27
C PRO A 298 -0.91 3.42 1.12
N HIS A 299 -0.10 4.24 1.78
CA HIS A 299 0.41 3.97 3.12
C HIS A 299 -0.72 4.01 4.15
N LEU A 300 -1.57 5.05 4.13
CA LEU A 300 -2.79 5.11 4.96
C LEU A 300 -3.69 3.88 4.77
N LYS A 301 -3.87 3.45 3.52
CA LYS A 301 -4.71 2.30 3.20
C LYS A 301 -4.11 0.97 3.67
N VAL A 302 -2.84 0.72 3.36
CA VAL A 302 -2.23 -0.60 3.55
C VAL A 302 -1.75 -0.80 4.99
N ALA A 303 -1.14 0.22 5.60
CA ALA A 303 -0.59 0.11 6.94
C ALA A 303 -1.64 0.39 8.04
N TYR A 304 -2.63 1.25 7.76
CA TYR A 304 -3.57 1.73 8.77
C TYR A 304 -5.05 1.39 8.50
N ASP A 305 -5.37 0.76 7.37
CA ASP A 305 -6.76 0.48 6.93
C ASP A 305 -7.64 1.75 6.80
N ILE A 306 -7.00 2.92 6.63
CA ILE A 306 -7.67 4.21 6.47
C ILE A 306 -7.74 4.54 4.97
N SER A 307 -8.87 4.22 4.33
CA SER A 307 -9.01 4.35 2.87
C SER A 307 -10.08 5.34 2.39
N GLY A 308 -11.07 5.69 3.21
CA GLY A 308 -12.21 6.50 2.73
C GLY A 308 -11.82 7.90 2.24
N PRO A 309 -11.21 8.75 3.08
CA PRO A 309 -10.80 10.10 2.72
C PRO A 309 -9.81 10.13 1.54
N SER A 310 -8.81 9.26 1.59
CA SER A 310 -7.74 9.21 0.61
C SER A 310 -8.24 8.78 -0.77
N MET A 311 -9.15 7.81 -0.86
CA MET A 311 -9.72 7.37 -2.14
C MET A 311 -10.59 8.44 -2.81
N VAL A 312 -11.38 9.18 -2.02
CA VAL A 312 -12.19 10.30 -2.53
C VAL A 312 -11.27 11.41 -3.03
N MET A 313 -10.32 11.85 -2.20
CA MET A 313 -9.40 12.93 -2.56
C MET A 313 -8.60 12.58 -3.81
N TRP A 314 -8.12 11.34 -3.94
CA TRP A 314 -7.40 10.88 -5.12
C TRP A 314 -8.25 10.96 -6.40
N THR A 315 -9.53 10.63 -6.32
CA THR A 315 -10.45 10.77 -7.46
C THR A 315 -10.58 12.24 -7.87
N VAL A 316 -10.77 13.12 -6.89
CA VAL A 316 -10.87 14.57 -7.12
C VAL A 316 -9.58 15.15 -7.70
N ASP A 317 -8.41 14.69 -7.24
CA ASP A 317 -7.11 15.07 -7.80
C ASP A 317 -7.01 14.70 -9.29
N GLY A 318 -7.47 13.50 -9.64
CA GLY A 318 -7.57 13.03 -11.02
C GLY A 318 -8.43 13.96 -11.87
N ASP A 319 -9.63 14.30 -11.39
CA ASP A 319 -10.55 15.20 -12.09
C ASP A 319 -9.93 16.58 -12.32
N ILE A 320 -9.26 17.15 -11.31
CA ILE A 320 -8.59 18.46 -11.40
C ILE A 320 -7.45 18.40 -12.42
N ARG A 321 -6.62 17.35 -12.38
CA ARG A 321 -5.50 17.15 -13.32
C ARG A 321 -5.98 17.03 -14.76
N ASP A 322 -7.02 16.22 -14.97
CA ASP A 322 -7.62 16.04 -16.29
C ASP A 322 -8.26 17.33 -16.78
N GLY A 323 -8.94 18.07 -15.90
CA GLY A 323 -9.49 19.40 -16.16
C GLY A 323 -8.43 20.39 -16.66
N PHE A 324 -7.37 20.62 -15.89
CA PHE A 324 -6.28 21.49 -16.33
C PHE A 324 -5.58 20.98 -17.59
N GLY A 325 -5.47 19.66 -17.76
CA GLY A 325 -4.94 19.03 -18.96
C GLY A 325 -5.78 19.29 -20.21
N ARG A 326 -7.12 19.36 -20.08
CA ARG A 326 -8.03 19.74 -21.17
C ARG A 326 -7.89 21.22 -21.50
N LEU A 327 -7.92 22.10 -20.49
CA LEU A 327 -7.80 23.55 -20.69
C LEU A 327 -6.48 23.95 -21.35
N ALA A 328 -5.37 23.30 -20.98
CA ALA A 328 -4.05 23.54 -21.57
C ALA A 328 -3.94 23.15 -23.05
N LYS A 329 -4.85 22.29 -23.56
CA LYS A 329 -4.90 21.86 -24.96
C LYS A 329 -5.96 22.61 -25.77
N ALA A 330 -6.75 23.46 -25.12
CA ALA A 330 -7.80 24.21 -25.79
C ALA A 330 -7.21 25.25 -26.75
N ASN A 331 -7.84 25.40 -27.92
CA ASN A 331 -7.48 26.41 -28.92
C ASN A 331 -8.51 27.55 -28.99
N ILE A 332 -9.55 27.49 -28.16
CA ILE A 332 -10.65 28.45 -28.09
C ILE A 332 -10.82 28.86 -26.63
N PHE A 333 -10.76 30.17 -26.37
CA PHE A 333 -10.89 30.78 -25.05
C PHE A 333 -12.19 31.57 -24.99
N ASP A 334 -13.31 30.85 -24.91
CA ASP A 334 -14.64 31.42 -24.79
C ASP A 334 -15.10 31.47 -23.32
N ARG A 335 -16.32 31.97 -23.08
CA ARG A 335 -16.87 32.06 -21.72
C ARG A 335 -16.87 30.70 -21.00
N ALA A 336 -17.17 29.61 -21.69
CA ALA A 336 -17.21 28.29 -21.07
C ALA A 336 -15.81 27.85 -20.61
N TRP A 337 -14.76 28.20 -21.37
CA TRP A 337 -13.38 27.96 -20.96
C TRP A 337 -13.01 28.73 -19.68
N TYR A 338 -13.38 30.02 -19.58
CA TYR A 338 -13.11 30.82 -18.38
C TYR A 338 -13.88 30.30 -17.16
N ASP A 339 -15.17 29.98 -17.34
CA ASP A 339 -16.03 29.45 -16.28
C ASP A 339 -15.51 28.07 -15.78
N ASP A 340 -15.04 27.20 -16.68
CA ASP A 340 -14.43 25.90 -16.34
C ASP A 340 -13.08 26.07 -15.62
N PHE A 341 -12.25 27.04 -16.05
CA PHE A 341 -10.98 27.30 -15.39
C PHE A 341 -11.16 27.82 -13.96
N ASP A 342 -12.07 28.77 -13.74
CA ASP A 342 -12.38 29.29 -12.41
C ASP A 342 -12.95 28.20 -11.48
N ALA A 343 -13.81 27.33 -12.01
CA ALA A 343 -14.35 26.18 -11.27
C ALA A 343 -13.24 25.21 -10.84
N LEU A 344 -12.28 24.90 -11.73
CA LEU A 344 -11.15 24.02 -11.40
C LEU A 344 -10.20 24.65 -10.39
N LEU A 345 -9.95 25.96 -10.47
CA LEU A 345 -9.15 26.69 -9.48
C LEU A 345 -9.80 26.63 -8.10
N THR A 346 -11.12 26.84 -8.03
CA THR A 346 -11.88 26.73 -6.78
C THR A 346 -11.80 25.32 -6.20
N ARG A 347 -11.96 24.29 -7.04
CA ARG A 347 -11.84 22.88 -6.62
C ARG A 347 -10.42 22.54 -6.12
N ALA A 348 -9.38 23.17 -6.68
CA ALA A 348 -8.00 23.03 -6.20
C ALA A 348 -7.78 23.71 -4.83
N GLN A 349 -8.41 24.86 -4.56
CA GLN A 349 -8.37 25.50 -3.23
C GLN A 349 -9.11 24.67 -2.18
N GLU A 350 -10.26 24.09 -2.53
CA GLU A 350 -10.94 23.13 -1.65
C GLU A 350 -10.04 21.94 -1.31
N MET A 351 -9.23 21.47 -2.27
CA MET A 351 -8.27 20.40 -2.02
C MET A 351 -7.18 20.81 -1.04
N ILE A 352 -6.64 22.04 -1.15
CA ILE A 352 -5.69 22.59 -0.17
C ILE A 352 -6.28 22.56 1.24
N TYR A 353 -7.52 23.02 1.39
CA TYR A 353 -8.22 22.98 2.68
C TYR A 353 -8.37 21.56 3.22
N LYS A 354 -8.81 20.61 2.38
CA LYS A 354 -8.95 19.19 2.76
C LYS A 354 -7.61 18.59 3.15
N GLU A 355 -6.53 18.94 2.45
CA GLU A 355 -5.22 18.46 2.83
C GLU A 355 -4.78 18.95 4.20
N GLN A 356 -4.91 20.25 4.46
CA GLN A 356 -4.46 20.87 5.71
C GLN A 356 -5.29 20.46 6.93
N ASN A 357 -6.61 20.32 6.77
CA ASN A 357 -7.52 20.10 7.89
C ASN A 357 -7.91 18.63 8.09
N ILE A 358 -7.63 17.77 7.11
CA ILE A 358 -8.03 16.36 7.16
C ILE A 358 -6.85 15.45 6.91
N LEU A 359 -6.23 15.52 5.72
CA LEU A 359 -5.22 14.54 5.32
C LEU A 359 -3.98 14.62 6.21
N PHE A 360 -3.44 15.82 6.42
CA PHE A 360 -2.20 16.01 7.17
C PHE A 360 -2.37 15.64 8.65
N PRO A 361 -3.46 16.02 9.35
CA PRO A 361 -3.73 15.53 10.71
C PRO A 361 -3.81 14.01 10.79
N ILE A 362 -4.53 13.35 9.86
CA ILE A 362 -4.63 11.89 9.84
C ILE A 362 -3.24 11.25 9.64
N CYS A 363 -2.44 11.75 8.71
CA CYS A 363 -1.07 11.25 8.51
C CYS A 363 -0.20 11.47 9.75
N ALA A 364 -0.25 12.66 10.36
CA ALA A 364 0.54 12.99 11.54
C ALA A 364 0.19 12.13 12.77
N GLU A 365 -1.09 11.79 12.93
CA GLU A 365 -1.57 10.94 14.03
C GLU A 365 -1.15 9.47 13.86
N ASN A 366 -1.07 8.99 12.62
CA ASN A 366 -0.90 7.56 12.34
C ASN A 366 0.57 7.18 12.05
N PHE A 367 1.28 7.99 11.26
CA PHE A 367 2.58 7.60 10.70
C PHE A 367 3.70 7.64 11.74
N THR A 368 4.59 6.64 11.69
CA THR A 368 5.77 6.62 12.57
C THR A 368 6.91 7.49 12.02
N ALA A 369 7.89 7.80 12.85
CA ALA A 369 9.08 8.56 12.43
C ALA A 369 9.85 7.84 11.31
N GLU A 370 10.00 6.51 11.38
CA GLU A 370 10.69 5.73 10.35
C GLU A 370 9.99 5.77 9.00
N GLU A 371 8.66 5.81 9.01
CA GLU A 371 7.85 5.93 7.81
C GLU A 371 7.99 7.32 7.21
N TRP A 372 7.99 8.36 8.05
CA TRP A 372 8.30 9.72 7.60
C TRP A 372 9.71 9.84 6.99
N TYR A 373 10.71 9.12 7.51
CA TYR A 373 12.03 9.09 6.90
C TYR A 373 12.04 8.45 5.51
N ARG A 374 11.24 7.39 5.29
CA ARG A 374 11.07 6.77 3.97
C ARG A 374 10.35 7.71 3.01
N ILE A 375 9.25 8.32 3.46
CA ILE A 375 8.51 9.32 2.69
C ILE A 375 9.43 10.49 2.31
N TYR A 376 10.25 10.98 3.24
CA TYR A 376 11.25 12.02 2.97
C TYR A 376 12.28 11.60 1.91
N LYS A 377 12.77 10.35 1.99
CA LYS A 377 13.70 9.81 0.99
C LYS A 377 13.07 9.76 -0.40
N ASP A 378 11.87 9.20 -0.50
CA ASP A 378 11.20 8.96 -1.79
C ASP A 378 10.66 10.27 -2.38
N ALA A 379 10.30 11.26 -1.55
CA ALA A 379 9.89 12.59 -2.00
C ALA A 379 10.97 13.34 -2.82
N LYS A 380 12.25 12.96 -2.70
CA LYS A 380 13.36 13.55 -3.47
C LYS A 380 13.35 13.19 -4.95
N ASP A 381 12.65 12.13 -5.33
CA ASP A 381 12.56 11.67 -6.73
C ASP A 381 11.52 12.46 -7.55
N TYR A 382 10.81 13.40 -6.92
CA TYR A 382 9.79 14.22 -7.55
C TYR A 382 10.30 15.60 -7.92
N ASP A 383 9.78 16.15 -9.02
CA ASP A 383 10.14 17.49 -9.49
C ASP A 383 9.80 18.59 -8.46
N VAL A 384 10.66 19.61 -8.42
CA VAL A 384 10.39 20.86 -7.69
C VAL A 384 9.30 21.64 -8.39
N ILE A 385 8.29 22.12 -7.65
CA ILE A 385 7.16 22.88 -8.18
C ILE A 385 6.93 24.16 -7.37
N PHE A 386 6.26 25.14 -8.00
CA PHE A 386 5.88 26.42 -7.39
C PHE A 386 7.00 27.23 -6.72
N GLY A 387 8.26 26.92 -7.03
CA GLY A 387 9.43 27.58 -6.41
C GLY A 387 9.73 27.10 -4.98
N VAL A 388 9.12 26.00 -4.54
CA VAL A 388 9.32 25.44 -3.20
C VAL A 388 10.42 24.39 -3.26
N GLU A 389 11.65 24.81 -2.97
CA GLU A 389 12.82 23.93 -2.93
C GLU A 389 12.80 23.01 -1.70
N PRO A 390 13.06 21.70 -1.84
CA PRO A 390 13.13 20.78 -0.71
C PRO A 390 14.24 21.17 0.27
N ALA A 391 13.86 21.40 1.52
CA ALA A 391 14.81 21.62 2.60
C ALA A 391 15.35 20.29 3.17
N VAL A 392 16.58 20.31 3.66
CA VAL A 392 17.20 19.12 4.27
C VAL A 392 16.61 18.87 5.65
N TRP A 393 16.04 17.69 5.87
CA TRP A 393 15.62 17.23 7.19
C TRP A 393 16.74 16.42 7.85
N ALA A 394 17.53 17.08 8.71
CA ALA A 394 18.76 16.53 9.26
C ALA A 394 18.54 15.21 10.04
N GLU A 395 17.44 15.10 10.78
CA GLU A 395 17.09 13.90 11.53
C GLU A 395 16.90 12.69 10.61
N ALA A 396 16.18 12.86 9.50
CA ALA A 396 15.96 11.81 8.52
C ALA A 396 17.25 11.40 7.80
N GLU A 397 18.13 12.35 7.44
CA GLU A 397 19.44 12.03 6.86
C GLU A 397 20.28 11.15 7.79
N SER A 398 20.33 11.50 9.07
CA SER A 398 21.05 10.71 10.08
C SER A 398 20.44 9.32 10.24
N ALA A 399 19.12 9.21 10.38
CA ALA A 399 18.45 7.93 10.56
C ALA A 399 18.61 6.99 9.34
N LEU A 400 18.52 7.51 8.12
CA LEU A 400 18.70 6.75 6.87
C LEU A 400 20.16 6.30 6.68
N ALA A 401 21.14 7.13 7.07
CA ALA A 401 22.55 6.76 7.05
C ALA A 401 22.85 5.65 8.09
N GLU A 402 22.29 5.74 9.29
CA GLU A 402 22.42 4.71 10.32
C GLU A 402 21.76 3.38 9.92
N SER A 403 20.60 3.42 9.28
CA SER A 403 19.93 2.21 8.74
C SER A 403 20.81 1.50 7.71
N THR A 404 21.46 2.26 6.82
CA THR A 404 22.36 1.73 5.78
C THR A 404 23.63 1.10 6.38
N THR A 405 24.16 1.68 7.46
CA THR A 405 25.34 1.13 8.16
C THR A 405 25.01 -0.10 9.01
N LYS A 406 23.81 -0.19 9.60
CA LYS A 406 23.35 -1.38 10.32
C LYS A 406 23.04 -2.55 9.39
N ALA A 407 22.44 -2.31 8.23
CA ALA A 407 22.22 -3.34 7.21
C ALA A 407 23.56 -3.95 6.74
N SER A 408 24.54 -3.11 6.41
CA SER A 408 25.88 -3.55 5.99
C SER A 408 26.73 -4.19 7.11
N ALA A 409 26.40 -3.94 8.39
CA ALA A 409 27.04 -4.60 9.53
C ALA A 409 26.38 -5.94 9.88
N ALA A 410 25.05 -6.04 9.85
CA ALA A 410 24.31 -7.28 10.06
C ALA A 410 24.57 -8.31 8.94
N GLU A 411 24.81 -7.85 7.72
CA GLU A 411 25.18 -8.70 6.57
C GLU A 411 26.58 -9.33 6.68
N ARG A 412 27.47 -8.78 7.52
CA ARG A 412 28.81 -9.36 7.76
C ARG A 412 28.81 -10.41 8.88
N ASP A 413 27.77 -10.47 9.69
CA ASP A 413 27.65 -11.37 10.85
C ASP A 413 26.57 -12.46 10.65
N ALA A 414 25.72 -12.35 9.61
CA ALA A 414 24.77 -13.39 9.19
C ALA A 414 25.43 -14.56 8.42
N GLY A 415 26.69 -14.85 8.74
CA GLY A 415 27.26 -16.17 8.48
C GLY A 415 26.69 -17.16 9.47
N THR A 416 25.81 -18.04 8.99
CA THR A 416 25.28 -19.23 9.69
C THR A 416 24.48 -18.95 10.96
N ASN A 417 23.15 -18.76 10.83
CA ASN A 417 22.13 -19.49 11.60
C ASN A 417 20.71 -18.93 11.31
N GLY A 418 19.83 -19.76 10.74
CA GLY A 418 18.37 -19.61 10.79
C GLY A 418 17.69 -18.97 9.58
N ASP A 419 17.17 -19.80 8.67
CA ASP A 419 15.94 -19.62 7.86
C ASP A 419 15.57 -18.23 7.31
N SER A 420 16.52 -17.48 6.75
CA SER A 420 16.18 -16.38 5.85
C SER A 420 17.04 -16.42 4.60
N HIS A 421 16.50 -17.04 3.55
CA HIS A 421 17.03 -17.04 2.17
C HIS A 421 16.82 -15.69 1.46
N THR A 422 16.75 -14.59 2.21
CA THR A 422 16.35 -13.27 1.71
C THR A 422 17.55 -12.34 1.58
N ILE A 423 17.76 -11.82 0.37
CA ILE A 423 18.77 -10.82 0.00
C ILE A 423 18.14 -9.43 0.12
N ALA A 424 18.70 -8.57 0.97
CA ALA A 424 18.33 -7.16 1.02
C ALA A 424 19.02 -6.37 -0.10
N LEU A 425 18.27 -5.51 -0.78
CA LEU A 425 18.70 -4.61 -1.85
C LEU A 425 18.25 -3.18 -1.50
N ILE A 426 18.85 -2.17 -2.13
CA ILE A 426 18.51 -0.76 -1.87
C ILE A 426 17.01 -0.46 -2.08
N GLY A 427 16.38 -1.15 -3.03
CA GLY A 427 14.97 -0.98 -3.40
C GLY A 427 14.01 -2.05 -2.85
N GLY A 428 14.43 -2.89 -1.91
CA GLY A 428 13.58 -3.94 -1.34
C GLY A 428 14.35 -5.20 -0.96
N SER A 429 13.68 -6.35 -0.97
CA SER A 429 14.31 -7.64 -0.63
C SER A 429 13.75 -8.76 -1.50
N LEU A 430 14.61 -9.69 -1.91
CA LEU A 430 14.23 -10.86 -2.72
C LEU A 430 14.75 -12.13 -2.07
N THR A 431 14.01 -13.23 -2.15
CA THR A 431 14.61 -14.54 -1.87
C THR A 431 15.58 -14.94 -2.98
N PHE A 432 16.48 -15.90 -2.73
CA PHE A 432 17.35 -16.46 -3.77
C PHE A 432 16.54 -16.98 -4.98
N ASP A 433 15.47 -17.72 -4.74
CA ASP A 433 14.61 -18.25 -5.80
C ASP A 433 13.95 -17.15 -6.62
N GLN A 434 13.50 -16.07 -5.97
CA GLN A 434 12.92 -14.90 -6.64
C GLN A 434 13.95 -14.19 -7.51
N LEU A 435 15.19 -14.02 -7.01
CA LEU A 435 16.28 -13.40 -7.78
C LEU A 435 16.64 -14.26 -8.99
N GLU A 436 16.79 -15.57 -8.82
CA GLU A 436 17.10 -16.49 -9.92
C GLU A 436 15.99 -16.50 -10.98
N ALA A 437 14.73 -16.64 -10.56
CA ALA A 437 13.59 -16.60 -11.47
C ALA A 437 13.48 -15.27 -12.24
N MET A 438 13.72 -14.14 -11.56
CA MET A 438 13.74 -12.81 -12.19
C MET A 438 14.83 -12.72 -13.26
N LEU A 439 16.06 -13.14 -12.96
CA LEU A 439 17.19 -13.11 -13.91
C LEU A 439 16.97 -14.03 -15.11
N ASN A 440 16.32 -15.19 -14.90
CA ASN A 440 15.99 -16.14 -15.97
C ASN A 440 14.78 -15.70 -16.83
N THR A 441 13.90 -14.84 -16.29
CA THR A 441 12.72 -14.34 -17.01
C THR A 441 13.04 -13.13 -17.90
N MET A 442 14.10 -12.38 -17.58
CA MET A 442 14.51 -11.24 -18.42
C MET A 442 14.79 -11.69 -19.87
N PRO A 443 14.29 -10.97 -20.89
CA PRO A 443 14.43 -11.34 -22.30
C PRO A 443 15.83 -11.01 -22.85
N MET A 444 16.87 -11.36 -22.10
CA MET A 444 18.28 -11.08 -22.40
C MET A 444 19.14 -12.24 -21.88
N GLU A 445 20.20 -12.57 -22.61
CA GLU A 445 21.25 -13.43 -22.07
C GLU A 445 22.15 -12.59 -21.18
N ILE A 446 22.38 -13.05 -19.96
CA ILE A 446 23.19 -12.39 -18.96
C ILE A 446 24.40 -13.26 -18.69
N THR A 447 25.60 -12.66 -18.69
CA THR A 447 26.83 -13.30 -18.19
C THR A 447 27.55 -12.32 -17.28
N PHE A 448 28.03 -12.79 -16.13
CA PHE A 448 28.82 -11.99 -15.19
C PHE A 448 30.19 -12.62 -14.96
N VAL A 449 31.22 -11.79 -15.15
CA VAL A 449 32.62 -12.09 -14.89
C VAL A 449 33.07 -11.19 -13.76
N ASP A 450 33.67 -11.74 -12.71
CA ASP A 450 34.07 -10.94 -11.56
C ASP A 450 35.36 -10.14 -11.79
N HIS A 451 35.77 -9.39 -10.77
CA HIS A 451 36.99 -8.59 -10.78
C HIS A 451 38.30 -9.38 -10.95
N GLU A 452 38.28 -10.68 -10.67
CA GLU A 452 39.41 -11.62 -10.86
C GLU A 452 39.40 -12.28 -12.25
N ASP A 453 38.55 -11.80 -13.15
CA ASP A 453 38.38 -12.31 -14.51
C ASP A 453 37.80 -13.75 -14.55
N ILE A 454 37.10 -14.16 -13.48
CA ILE A 454 36.46 -15.48 -13.37
C ILE A 454 35.00 -15.38 -13.80
N ASN A 455 34.58 -16.28 -14.68
CA ASN A 455 33.18 -16.40 -15.08
C ASN A 455 32.35 -16.98 -13.92
N ARG A 456 31.49 -16.16 -13.32
CA ARG A 456 30.74 -16.52 -12.10
C ARG A 456 29.32 -16.96 -12.37
N TYR A 457 28.67 -16.38 -13.37
CA TYR A 457 27.25 -16.55 -13.56
C TYR A 457 26.85 -16.34 -15.02
N PHE A 458 25.84 -17.07 -15.44
CA PHE A 458 24.98 -16.71 -16.56
C PHE A 458 23.57 -17.21 -16.27
N ASN A 459 22.55 -16.49 -16.74
CA ASN A 459 21.16 -16.91 -16.56
C ASN A 459 20.84 -18.16 -17.39
N ASP A 460 19.81 -18.92 -17.04
CA ASP A 460 19.35 -20.06 -17.85
C ASP A 460 18.53 -19.58 -19.07
N GLY A 461 18.22 -20.48 -20.00
CA GLY A 461 17.37 -20.23 -21.17
C GLY A 461 18.07 -20.37 -22.53
N GLU A 462 17.33 -20.08 -23.61
CA GLU A 462 17.86 -20.20 -24.96
C GLU A 462 18.95 -19.14 -25.22
N LYS A 463 20.16 -19.60 -25.57
CA LYS A 463 21.29 -18.73 -25.89
C LYS A 463 21.80 -18.87 -27.32
N VAL A 464 22.00 -17.73 -27.94
CA VAL A 464 22.66 -17.46 -29.22
C VAL A 464 24.17 -17.62 -29.09
N PHE A 465 24.73 -17.24 -27.93
CA PHE A 465 26.11 -17.58 -27.58
C PHE A 465 26.10 -18.68 -26.53
N LYS A 466 26.51 -19.89 -26.92
CA LYS A 466 26.49 -21.04 -26.01
C LYS A 466 27.39 -20.77 -24.79
N ARG A 467 26.86 -21.03 -23.60
CA ARG A 467 27.53 -20.93 -22.30
C ARG A 467 27.51 -22.32 -21.66
N PRO A 468 28.52 -23.16 -21.90
CA PRO A 468 28.56 -24.46 -21.24
C PRO A 468 28.77 -24.26 -19.74
N THR A 469 28.09 -25.04 -18.90
CA THR A 469 28.23 -24.98 -17.43
C THR A 469 29.67 -25.21 -16.96
N THR A 470 30.47 -25.94 -17.75
CA THR A 470 31.92 -26.10 -17.53
C THR A 470 32.72 -24.81 -17.64
N ALA A 471 32.12 -23.70 -18.09
CA ALA A 471 32.77 -22.38 -18.12
C ALA A 471 32.69 -21.64 -16.78
N ILE A 472 31.75 -22.01 -15.90
CA ILE A 472 31.65 -21.42 -14.57
C ILE A 472 32.90 -21.74 -13.76
N GLY A 473 33.42 -20.75 -13.04
CA GLY A 473 34.64 -20.85 -12.22
C GLY A 473 35.95 -20.84 -13.01
N ARG A 474 35.90 -20.66 -14.33
CA ARG A 474 37.09 -20.52 -15.17
C ARG A 474 37.40 -19.06 -15.48
N ASP A 475 38.68 -18.82 -15.74
CA ASP A 475 39.16 -17.60 -16.36
C ASP A 475 38.43 -17.35 -17.70
N VAL A 476 37.86 -16.15 -17.85
CA VAL A 476 37.11 -15.68 -19.02
C VAL A 476 37.92 -15.77 -20.32
N PHE A 477 39.24 -15.53 -20.27
CA PHE A 477 40.15 -15.59 -21.40
C PHE A 477 40.22 -17.00 -21.97
N SER A 478 40.19 -18.02 -21.10
CA SER A 478 40.19 -19.43 -21.50
C SER A 478 38.89 -19.89 -22.19
N CYS A 479 37.84 -19.07 -22.11
CA CYS A 479 36.55 -19.33 -22.75
C CYS A 479 36.47 -18.80 -24.18
N HIS A 480 37.49 -18.06 -24.64
CA HIS A 480 37.50 -17.41 -25.94
C HIS A 480 38.60 -17.95 -26.86
N PRO A 481 38.39 -18.00 -28.19
CA PRO A 481 39.46 -18.38 -29.12
C PRO A 481 40.65 -17.40 -29.07
N PRO A 482 41.88 -17.84 -29.38
CA PRO A 482 43.09 -16.99 -29.29
C PRO A 482 43.05 -15.68 -30.09
N LYS A 483 42.22 -15.60 -31.14
CA LYS A 483 42.04 -14.37 -31.94
C LYS A 483 41.13 -13.35 -31.27
N VAL A 484 40.24 -13.79 -30.36
CA VAL A 484 39.22 -12.96 -29.71
C VAL A 484 39.67 -12.57 -28.29
N GLU A 485 40.43 -13.44 -27.62
CA GLU A 485 40.95 -13.20 -26.28
C GLU A 485 41.59 -11.80 -26.08
N PRO A 486 42.47 -11.28 -26.98
CA PRO A 486 43.08 -9.97 -26.79
C PRO A 486 42.06 -8.82 -26.80
N ILE A 487 40.95 -8.99 -27.54
CA ILE A 487 39.87 -8.00 -27.59
C ILE A 487 39.11 -7.98 -26.26
N VAL A 488 38.77 -9.17 -25.73
CA VAL A 488 38.09 -9.31 -24.43
C VAL A 488 38.94 -8.71 -23.32
N ARG A 489 40.25 -9.02 -23.32
CA ARG A 489 41.21 -8.44 -22.37
C ARG A 489 41.25 -6.92 -22.44
N GLY A 490 41.31 -6.36 -23.65
CA GLY A 490 41.28 -4.91 -23.84
C GLY A 490 40.00 -4.25 -23.31
N ILE A 491 38.84 -4.89 -23.47
CA ILE A 491 37.56 -4.39 -22.94
C ILE A 491 37.60 -4.38 -21.40
N ILE A 492 37.93 -5.52 -20.78
CA ILE A 492 37.98 -5.65 -19.32
C ILE A 492 38.98 -4.68 -18.70
N ASP A 493 40.17 -4.55 -19.29
CA ASP A 493 41.18 -3.62 -18.79
C ASP A 493 40.72 -2.15 -18.87
N SER A 494 39.98 -1.78 -19.92
CA SER A 494 39.42 -0.42 -20.04
C SER A 494 38.37 -0.14 -18.95
N PHE A 495 37.58 -1.15 -18.56
CA PHE A 495 36.62 -1.04 -17.46
C PHE A 495 37.31 -0.96 -16.11
N ARG A 496 38.31 -1.81 -15.87
CA ARG A 496 39.08 -1.83 -14.63
C ARG A 496 39.80 -0.49 -14.39
N LYS A 497 40.31 0.14 -15.44
CA LYS A 497 40.96 1.47 -15.38
C LYS A 497 40.00 2.65 -15.32
N GLY A 498 38.69 2.42 -15.50
CA GLY A 498 37.70 3.49 -15.56
C GLY A 498 37.74 4.34 -16.83
N GLU A 499 38.36 3.83 -17.90
CA GLU A 499 38.41 4.52 -19.21
C GLU A 499 37.06 4.43 -19.93
N ARG A 500 36.29 3.38 -19.66
CA ARG A 500 34.95 3.13 -20.20
C ARG A 500 34.07 2.48 -19.13
N ASP A 501 32.77 2.72 -19.23
CA ASP A 501 31.75 2.00 -18.44
C ASP A 501 30.89 1.06 -19.28
N ASN A 502 30.93 1.21 -20.61
CA ASN A 502 30.26 0.30 -21.54
C ASN A 502 31.03 0.12 -22.86
N VAL A 503 30.78 -1.01 -23.52
CA VAL A 503 31.16 -1.29 -24.90
C VAL A 503 30.01 -2.02 -25.57
N ALA A 504 29.37 -1.34 -26.53
CA ALA A 504 28.27 -1.88 -27.32
C ALA A 504 28.74 -2.45 -28.65
N VAL A 505 28.21 -3.61 -29.03
CA VAL A 505 28.46 -4.29 -30.30
C VAL A 505 27.12 -4.65 -30.94
N TRP A 506 26.94 -4.22 -32.18
CA TRP A 506 25.78 -4.54 -33.01
C TRP A 506 26.20 -5.56 -34.07
N LEU A 507 25.52 -6.69 -34.15
CA LEU A 507 25.87 -7.75 -35.10
C LEU A 507 24.63 -8.45 -35.63
N GLU A 508 24.73 -8.99 -36.85
CA GLU A 508 23.73 -9.91 -37.38
C GLU A 508 24.24 -11.34 -37.29
N LYS A 509 23.39 -12.25 -36.81
CA LYS A 509 23.70 -13.67 -36.70
C LYS A 509 22.47 -14.48 -37.10
N GLN A 510 22.64 -15.46 -37.99
CA GLN A 510 21.53 -16.26 -38.51
C GLN A 510 20.38 -15.41 -39.10
N GLY A 511 20.70 -14.25 -39.69
CA GLY A 511 19.72 -13.32 -40.27
C GLY A 511 18.94 -12.48 -39.25
N ARG A 512 19.24 -12.58 -37.95
CA ARG A 512 18.63 -11.79 -36.88
C ARG A 512 19.61 -10.74 -36.33
N PRO A 513 19.15 -9.51 -36.01
CA PRO A 513 20.00 -8.49 -35.40
C PRO A 513 20.11 -8.71 -33.90
N PHE A 514 21.33 -8.62 -33.38
CA PHE A 514 21.64 -8.73 -31.96
C PHE A 514 22.35 -7.48 -31.45
N TYR A 515 22.00 -7.09 -30.24
CA TYR A 515 22.69 -6.07 -29.46
C TYR A 515 23.43 -6.76 -28.32
N VAL A 516 24.76 -6.61 -28.30
CA VAL A 516 25.62 -7.11 -27.22
C VAL A 516 26.22 -5.93 -26.49
N ASN A 517 26.04 -5.86 -25.17
CA ASN A 517 26.55 -4.77 -24.36
C ASN A 517 27.38 -5.31 -23.20
N TYR A 518 28.65 -4.91 -23.17
CA TYR A 518 29.55 -5.16 -22.06
C TYR A 518 29.55 -3.94 -21.15
N MET A 519 29.38 -4.11 -19.84
CA MET A 519 29.25 -3.02 -18.88
C MET A 519 30.15 -3.26 -17.67
N ALA A 520 30.79 -2.19 -17.18
CA ALA A 520 31.54 -2.23 -15.92
C ALA A 520 30.56 -2.25 -14.74
N VAL A 521 30.65 -3.27 -13.88
CA VAL A 521 29.90 -3.34 -12.62
C VAL A 521 30.74 -2.71 -11.53
N ARG A 522 30.18 -1.73 -10.82
CA ARG A 522 30.88 -1.01 -9.74
C ARG A 522 30.02 -0.90 -8.49
N ASP A 523 30.67 -0.83 -7.32
CA ASP A 523 29.98 -0.55 -6.06
C ASP A 523 29.67 0.96 -5.89
N GLY A 524 29.02 1.32 -4.78
CA GLY A 524 28.71 2.72 -4.44
C GLY A 524 29.93 3.63 -4.27
N HIS A 525 31.13 3.06 -4.10
CA HIS A 525 32.41 3.77 -4.03
C HIS A 525 33.15 3.81 -5.38
N LYS A 526 32.52 3.35 -6.46
CA LYS A 526 33.06 3.22 -7.82
C LYS A 526 34.18 2.18 -7.97
N ASN A 527 34.35 1.26 -7.03
CA ASN A 527 35.29 0.16 -7.18
C ASN A 527 34.77 -0.84 -8.23
N TYR A 528 35.65 -1.33 -9.09
CA TYR A 528 35.31 -2.32 -10.12
C TYR A 528 35.05 -3.70 -9.49
N LEU A 529 33.84 -4.22 -9.63
CA LEU A 529 33.41 -5.53 -9.14
C LEU A 529 33.45 -6.62 -10.20
N GLY A 530 33.40 -6.24 -11.49
CA GLY A 530 33.37 -7.19 -12.61
C GLY A 530 32.80 -6.59 -13.89
N THR A 531 32.63 -7.45 -14.89
CA THR A 531 32.02 -7.14 -16.18
C THR A 531 30.70 -7.89 -16.34
N LEU A 532 29.66 -7.16 -16.70
CA LEU A 532 28.37 -7.71 -17.12
C LEU A 532 28.32 -7.73 -18.65
N GLU A 533 27.98 -8.87 -19.23
CA GLU A 533 27.64 -9.00 -20.65
C GLU A 533 26.13 -9.24 -20.77
N LEU A 534 25.48 -8.43 -21.60
CA LEU A 534 24.08 -8.57 -21.96
C LEU A 534 23.95 -8.81 -23.46
N VAL A 535 23.19 -9.81 -23.86
CA VAL A 535 22.86 -10.09 -25.27
C VAL A 535 21.36 -10.04 -25.46
N GLN A 536 20.89 -9.23 -26.39
CA GLN A 536 19.47 -9.10 -26.71
C GLN A 536 19.22 -9.32 -28.19
N ASP A 537 18.21 -10.15 -28.48
CA ASP A 537 17.66 -10.29 -29.81
C ASP A 537 16.79 -9.07 -30.15
N MET A 538 17.18 -8.31 -31.15
CA MET A 538 16.52 -7.05 -31.51
C MET A 538 15.49 -7.22 -32.63
N GLN A 539 15.14 -8.46 -32.99
CA GLN A 539 14.17 -8.70 -34.06
C GLN A 539 12.80 -8.08 -33.75
N PHE A 540 12.36 -8.13 -32.48
CA PHE A 540 11.10 -7.51 -32.06
C PHE A 540 11.06 -6.00 -32.35
N ALA A 541 12.18 -5.30 -32.11
CA ALA A 541 12.30 -3.87 -32.38
C ALA A 541 12.31 -3.60 -33.89
N LYS A 542 13.09 -4.37 -34.65
CA LYS A 542 13.12 -4.28 -36.12
C LYS A 542 11.73 -4.46 -36.71
N ASP A 543 10.98 -5.46 -36.27
CA ASP A 543 9.62 -5.73 -36.74
C ASP A 543 8.64 -4.61 -36.37
N HIS A 544 8.73 -4.07 -35.15
CA HIS A 544 7.90 -2.96 -34.70
C HIS A 544 8.07 -1.73 -35.61
N PHE A 545 9.31 -1.28 -35.82
CA PHE A 545 9.56 -0.07 -36.60
C PHE A 545 9.45 -0.23 -38.11
N VAL A 546 9.53 -1.45 -38.65
CA VAL A 546 9.23 -1.73 -40.06
C VAL A 546 7.73 -1.66 -40.34
N ARG A 547 6.86 -2.07 -39.40
CA ARG A 547 5.40 -1.99 -39.55
C ARG A 547 4.85 -0.56 -39.49
N THR A 548 5.57 0.37 -38.88
CA THR A 548 5.17 1.78 -38.73
C THR A 548 5.62 2.66 -39.90
N LYS A 549 6.32 2.09 -40.90
CA LYS A 549 6.62 2.73 -42.18
C LYS A 549 5.69 2.19 -43.25
#